data_AF-A0A950QAU9-F1
#
_entry.id   AF-A0A950QAU9-F1
#
_cell.length_a   1.000
_cell.length_b   1.000
_cell.length_c   1.000
_cell.angle_alpha   90.00
_cell.angle_beta   90.00
_cell.angle_gamma   90.00
#
_symmetry.space_group_name_H-M   'P 1'
#
loop_
_entity.id
_entity.type
_entity.pdbx_description
1 polymer ?
#
loop_
_entity_poly.entity_id
_entity_poly.type
_entity_poly.pdbx_seq_one_letter_code
_entity_poly.pdbx_strand_id
1 'polypeptide(L)'
;MAGWFNPNESNPARDGFAMPPEWAPHARTWMCWPCRVEVWGGPDGLLRAKQAYARVARAISSFEPVVMAARPHDAAEAKLACAGKVEVFET
;
A
#
# COMPACT_ATOMS: atom_id res chain seq x y z
N MET A 1 -38.14 -1.52 20.24
CA MET A 1 -37.26 -0.64 19.44
C MET A 1 -36.13 -1.49 18.85
N ALA A 2 -36.46 -2.40 17.92
CA ALA A 2 -35.51 -3.34 17.30
C ALA A 2 -35.44 -3.02 15.80
N GLY A 3 -34.37 -2.37 15.36
CA GLY A 3 -34.22 -1.92 13.98
C GLY A 3 -32.78 -1.74 13.52
N TRP A 4 -31.81 -2.37 14.19
CA TRP A 4 -30.38 -2.12 13.94
C TRP A 4 -29.70 -3.17 13.04
N PHE A 5 -30.37 -4.28 12.74
CA PHE A 5 -29.83 -5.32 11.86
C PHE A 5 -30.92 -5.76 10.87
N ASN A 6 -30.67 -5.49 9.59
CA ASN A 6 -31.49 -6.04 8.52
C ASN A 6 -30.87 -7.39 8.07
N PRO A 7 -31.50 -8.53 8.35
CA PRO A 7 -30.99 -9.83 7.95
C PRO A 7 -31.04 -10.05 6.44
N ASN A 8 -31.49 -9.09 5.63
CA ASN A 8 -31.37 -9.10 4.17
C ASN A 8 -30.39 -8.04 3.62
N GLU A 9 -29.63 -7.38 4.49
CA GLU A 9 -28.60 -6.43 4.05
C GLU A 9 -27.49 -7.15 3.26
N SER A 10 -27.09 -6.56 2.13
CA SER A 10 -25.99 -7.08 1.31
C SER A 10 -24.69 -7.02 2.09
N ASN A 11 -23.83 -8.00 1.86
CA ASN A 11 -22.47 -8.05 2.38
C ASN A 11 -21.63 -8.92 1.44
N PRO A 12 -20.28 -8.85 1.52
CA PRO A 12 -19.42 -9.57 0.60
C PRO A 12 -19.76 -11.06 0.46
N ALA A 13 -19.99 -11.76 1.58
CA ALA A 13 -20.31 -13.18 1.57
C ALA A 13 -21.66 -13.49 0.89
N ARG A 14 -22.68 -12.64 1.09
CA ARG A 14 -23.99 -12.77 0.45
C ARG A 14 -23.97 -12.44 -1.03
N ASP A 15 -23.11 -11.51 -1.42
CA ASP A 15 -22.92 -11.09 -2.81
C ASP A 15 -21.96 -12.06 -3.56
N GLY A 16 -21.52 -13.15 -2.93
CA GLY A 16 -20.68 -14.18 -3.54
C GLY A 16 -19.18 -13.88 -3.55
N PHE A 17 -18.74 -12.85 -2.82
CA PHE A 17 -17.34 -12.49 -2.66
C PHE A 17 -16.72 -13.13 -1.41
N ALA A 18 -15.43 -13.43 -1.48
CA ALA A 18 -14.62 -13.84 -0.35
C ALA A 18 -13.24 -13.16 -0.44
N MET A 19 -12.60 -12.95 0.71
CA MET A 19 -11.20 -12.54 0.73
C MET A 19 -10.34 -13.74 0.29
N PRO A 20 -9.62 -13.65 -0.83
CA PRO A 20 -8.72 -14.72 -1.23
C PRO A 20 -7.56 -14.82 -0.23
N PRO A 21 -6.96 -16.02 -0.09
CA PRO A 21 -5.74 -16.15 0.68
C PRO A 21 -4.58 -15.39 0.02
N GLU A 22 -3.59 -14.96 0.81
CA GLU A 22 -2.44 -14.17 0.35
C GLU A 22 -1.50 -14.92 -0.62
N TRP A 23 -1.62 -16.23 -0.75
CA TRP A 23 -0.84 -17.02 -1.73
C TRP A 23 -1.57 -17.22 -3.07
N ALA A 24 -2.80 -16.72 -3.21
CA ALA A 24 -3.50 -16.73 -4.49
C ALA A 24 -2.79 -15.79 -5.49
N PRO A 25 -2.96 -15.97 -6.81
CA PRO A 25 -2.37 -15.08 -7.79
C PRO A 25 -2.77 -13.62 -7.55
N HIS A 26 -1.77 -12.74 -7.50
CA HIS A 26 -1.97 -11.31 -7.31
C HIS A 26 -1.95 -10.57 -8.64
N ALA A 27 -2.77 -9.51 -8.74
CA ALA A 27 -2.71 -8.58 -9.87
C ALA A 27 -1.67 -7.47 -9.67
N ARG A 28 -1.43 -7.08 -8.40
CA ARG A 28 -0.43 -6.08 -7.97
C ARG A 28 -0.32 -6.05 -6.46
N THR A 29 0.78 -5.49 -5.97
CA THR A 29 0.95 -5.08 -4.57
C THR A 29 0.82 -3.56 -4.40
N TRP A 30 0.15 -3.14 -3.33
CA TRP A 30 0.06 -1.73 -2.90
C TRP A 30 0.93 -1.48 -1.68
N MET A 31 1.64 -0.35 -1.68
CA MET A 31 2.45 0.13 -0.56
C MET A 31 2.20 1.63 -0.35
N CYS A 32 2.44 2.12 0.86
CA CYS A 32 2.38 3.56 1.18
C CYS A 32 3.77 4.11 1.50
N TRP A 33 4.10 5.29 0.95
CA TRP A 33 5.39 5.93 1.15
C TRP A 33 5.56 6.42 2.60
N PRO A 34 6.67 6.11 3.29
CA PRO A 34 6.93 6.62 4.63
C PRO A 34 7.03 8.15 4.63
N CYS A 35 6.22 8.81 5.46
CA CYS A 35 6.08 10.25 5.39
C CYS A 35 6.01 10.99 6.75
N ARG A 36 5.73 10.27 7.85
CA ARG A 36 5.55 10.83 9.20
C ARG A 36 6.81 10.69 10.05
N VAL A 37 7.50 11.79 10.33
CA VAL A 37 8.79 11.80 11.05
C VAL A 37 8.66 11.19 12.45
N GLU A 38 7.57 11.48 13.16
CA GLU A 38 7.36 11.08 14.57
C GLU A 38 7.24 9.56 14.71
N VAL A 39 6.61 8.89 13.73
CA VAL A 39 6.43 7.43 13.70
C VAL A 39 7.78 6.71 13.57
N TRP A 40 8.74 7.33 12.90
CA TRP A 40 10.04 6.74 12.62
C TRP A 40 11.14 7.18 13.58
N GLY A 41 10.82 7.92 14.65
CA GLY A 41 11.80 8.32 15.66
C GLY A 41 12.76 9.42 15.19
N GLY A 42 12.29 10.32 14.30
CA GLY A 42 13.05 11.48 13.85
C GLY A 42 13.50 11.41 12.38
N PRO A 43 14.14 12.48 11.86
CA PRO A 43 14.49 12.58 10.44
C PRO A 43 15.37 11.43 9.93
N ASP A 44 16.36 11.01 10.70
CA ASP A 44 17.24 9.88 10.34
C ASP A 44 16.50 8.54 10.30
N GLY A 45 15.50 8.38 11.16
CA GLY A 45 14.64 7.21 11.15
C GLY A 45 13.74 7.19 9.93
N LEU A 46 13.14 8.33 9.57
CA LEU A 46 12.33 8.47 8.36
C LEU A 46 13.16 8.19 7.10
N LEU A 47 14.39 8.69 7.03
CA LEU A 47 15.29 8.42 5.90
C LEU A 47 15.58 6.91 5.77
N ARG A 48 15.89 6.24 6.88
CA ARG A 48 16.11 4.78 6.88
C ARG A 48 14.86 4.01 6.47
N ALA A 49 13.67 4.45 6.91
CA ALA A 49 12.39 3.86 6.53
C ALA A 49 12.13 4.00 5.03
N LYS A 50 12.31 5.20 4.46
CA LYS A 50 12.17 5.45 3.01
C LYS A 50 13.11 4.55 2.19
N GLN A 51 14.36 4.41 2.61
CA GLN A 51 15.32 3.51 1.97
C GLN A 51 14.89 2.03 2.06
N ALA A 52 14.38 1.59 3.21
CA ALA A 52 13.91 0.23 3.41
C ALA A 52 12.67 -0.07 2.56
N TYR A 53 11.69 0.83 2.55
CA TYR A 53 10.47 0.69 1.74
C TYR A 53 10.79 0.64 0.25
N ALA A 54 11.69 1.50 -0.22
CA ALA A 54 12.14 1.46 -1.60
C ALA A 54 12.85 0.13 -1.95
N ARG A 55 13.64 -0.44 -1.03
CA ARG A 55 14.25 -1.77 -1.24
C ARG A 55 13.18 -2.87 -1.36
N VAL A 56 12.19 -2.87 -0.47
CA VAL A 56 11.09 -3.85 -0.49
C VAL A 56 10.28 -3.71 -1.78
N ALA A 57 9.87 -2.50 -2.15
CA ALA A 57 9.09 -2.24 -3.36
C ALA A 57 9.83 -2.72 -4.62
N ARG A 58 11.13 -2.45 -4.74
CA ARG A 58 11.96 -2.93 -5.86
C ARG A 58 12.17 -4.46 -5.86
N ALA A 59 12.13 -5.10 -4.70
CA ALA A 59 12.22 -6.55 -4.62
C ALA A 59 10.91 -7.20 -5.13
N ILE A 60 9.77 -6.73 -4.62
CA ILE A 60 8.44 -7.20 -5.04
C ILE A 60 8.19 -6.93 -6.52
N SER A 61 8.68 -5.80 -7.06
CA SER A 61 8.53 -5.44 -8.48
C SER A 61 9.18 -6.44 -9.46
N SER A 62 9.96 -7.39 -8.97
CA SER A 62 10.54 -8.47 -9.79
C SER A 62 9.56 -9.64 -9.99
N PHE A 63 8.47 -9.68 -9.23
CA PHE A 63 7.46 -10.75 -9.24
C PHE A 63 6.10 -10.26 -9.72
N GLU A 64 5.71 -9.03 -9.37
CA GLU A 64 4.43 -8.45 -9.73
C GLU A 64 4.48 -6.92 -9.82
N PRO A 65 3.49 -6.25 -10.45
CA PRO A 65 3.38 -4.80 -10.43
C PRO A 65 3.25 -4.26 -9.00
N VAL A 66 3.95 -3.17 -8.70
CA VAL A 66 3.86 -2.47 -7.40
C VAL A 66 3.37 -1.05 -7.62
N VAL A 67 2.44 -0.61 -6.78
CA VAL A 67 1.99 0.78 -6.69
C VAL A 67 2.38 1.35 -5.34
N MET A 68 3.05 2.50 -5.35
CA MET A 68 3.38 3.28 -4.17
C MET A 68 2.44 4.49 -4.07
N ALA A 69 1.53 4.47 -3.10
CA ALA A 69 0.75 5.62 -2.71
C ALA A 69 1.65 6.65 -1.99
N ALA A 70 1.74 7.86 -2.51
CA ALA A 70 2.55 8.93 -1.95
C ALA A 70 1.81 10.27 -1.99
N ARG A 71 2.13 11.17 -1.05
CA ARG A 71 1.66 12.56 -1.11
C ARG A 71 2.29 13.24 -2.35
N PRO A 72 1.61 14.19 -3.02
CA PRO A 72 2.15 14.84 -4.22
C PRO A 72 3.57 15.41 -4.05
N HIS A 73 3.87 16.01 -2.89
CA HIS A 73 5.20 16.57 -2.61
C HIS A 73 6.29 15.52 -2.35
N ASP A 74 5.93 14.26 -2.04
CA ASP A 74 6.87 13.15 -1.86
C ASP A 74 7.00 12.29 -3.14
N ALA A 75 6.12 12.46 -4.14
CA ALA A 75 6.03 11.57 -5.29
C ALA A 75 7.34 11.48 -6.08
N ALA A 76 8.02 12.61 -6.29
CA ALA A 76 9.30 12.66 -6.98
C ALA A 76 10.40 11.89 -6.20
N GLU A 77 10.44 12.03 -4.87
CA GLU A 77 11.38 11.32 -4.01
C GLU A 77 11.10 9.81 -4.03
N ALA A 78 9.83 9.40 -3.88
CA ALA A 78 9.42 8.01 -3.92
C ALA A 78 9.79 7.35 -5.27
N LYS A 79 9.53 8.04 -6.39
CA LYS A 79 9.86 7.57 -7.74
C LYS A 79 11.37 7.38 -7.92
N LEU A 80 12.16 8.37 -7.46
CA LEU A 80 13.62 8.31 -7.50
C LEU A 80 14.16 7.15 -6.66
N ALA A 81 13.71 7.05 -5.41
CA ALA A 81 14.13 6.00 -4.49
C ALA A 81 13.76 4.60 -5.03
N CYS A 82 12.63 4.44 -5.70
CA CYS A 82 12.20 3.17 -6.29
C CYS A 82 12.88 2.86 -7.65
N ALA A 83 13.81 3.70 -8.12
CA ALA A 83 14.55 3.54 -9.37
C ALA A 83 13.63 3.34 -10.60
N GLY A 84 12.44 3.97 -10.60
CA GLY A 84 11.47 3.87 -11.69
C GLY A 84 10.81 2.50 -11.88
N LYS A 85 11.05 1.52 -10.99
CA LYS A 85 10.48 0.16 -11.07
C LYS A 85 9.05 0.04 -10.54
N VAL A 86 8.51 1.11 -9.98
CA VAL A 86 7.26 1.13 -9.20
C VAL A 86 6.40 2.27 -9.73
N GLU A 87 5.11 2.01 -9.93
CA GLU A 87 4.12 3.03 -10.25
C GLU A 87 3.90 3.91 -9.00
N VAL A 88 3.91 5.24 -9.15
CA VAL A 88 3.58 6.15 -8.03
C VAL A 88 2.18 6.70 -8.23
N PHE A 89 1.32 6.47 -7.24
CA PHE A 89 -0.05 7.00 -7.19
C PHE A 89 -0.10 8.15 -6.19
N GLU A 90 -0.48 9.34 -6.65
CA GLU A 90 -0.59 10.52 -5.79
C GLU A 90 -1.92 10.51 -5.03
N THR A 91 -1.87 10.70 -3.70
CA THR A 91 -3.02 10.68 -2.77
C THR A 91 -3.17 11.97 -1.99
#